data_AF-A0A7C3YMT9-F1
#
_entry.id   AF-A0A7C3YMT9-F1
#
_cell.length_a   1.000
_cell.length_b   1.000
_cell.length_c   1.000
_cell.angle_alpha   90.00
_cell.angle_beta   90.00
_cell.angle_gamma   90.00
#
_symmetry.space_group_name_H-M   'P 1'
#
loop_
_entity.id
_entity.type
_entity.pdbx_description
1 polymer ?
#
loop_
_entity_poly.entity_id
_entity_poly.type
_entity_poly.pdbx_seq_one_letter_code
_entity_poly.pdbx_strand_id
1 'polypeptide(L)'
;MKNSVIVNNNCNNLGGGIYIDSCYGNNYINTKIEYNKSRIGGGIYISKSVSITFELPNINYNEATDNGGGLFIDNCTNSEIYCDYNSLSMNKAKNGGGIYITGGINNSITRNRDSYNHKQFYNNYAKENGGGIYIENCSYSTINAIMNNNVSTIGGAI
;
A
#
# COMPACT_ATOMS: atom_id res chain seq x y z
N MET A 1 -1.31 0.90 16.38
CA MET A 1 -0.78 2.29 16.45
C MET A 1 -1.88 3.26 16.05
N LYS A 2 -1.97 4.44 16.65
CA LYS A 2 -3.01 5.43 16.29
C LYS A 2 -2.42 6.84 16.21
N ASN A 3 -2.93 7.70 15.33
CA ASN A 3 -2.59 9.13 15.25
C ASN A 3 -1.07 9.41 15.16
N SER A 4 -0.36 8.57 14.42
CA SER A 4 1.11 8.63 14.33
C SER A 4 1.56 9.19 13.00
N VAL A 5 2.74 9.82 12.99
CA VAL A 5 3.36 10.41 11.81
C VAL A 5 4.74 9.79 11.61
N ILE A 6 4.92 9.08 10.50
CA ILE A 6 6.17 8.43 10.09
C ILE A 6 6.59 9.05 8.76
N VAL A 7 7.58 9.94 8.81
CA VAL A 7 8.01 10.68 7.61
C VAL A 7 9.51 10.79 7.47
N ASN A 8 9.99 10.88 6.22
CA ASN A 8 11.40 11.11 5.86
C ASN A 8 12.37 10.03 6.37
N ASN A 9 11.93 8.78 6.42
CA ASN A 9 12.81 7.66 6.78
C ASN A 9 13.38 7.00 5.52
N ASN A 10 14.58 6.45 5.63
CA ASN A 10 15.26 5.78 4.52
C ASN A 10 15.90 4.48 5.00
N CYS A 11 15.56 3.37 4.34
CA CYS A 11 16.09 2.05 4.61
C CYS A 11 16.65 1.46 3.30
N ASN A 12 17.75 0.70 3.35
CA ASN A 12 18.31 0.12 2.12
C ASN A 12 17.58 -1.14 1.64
N ASN A 13 16.67 -1.69 2.44
CA ASN A 13 16.05 -2.98 2.12
C ASN A 13 14.52 -2.95 2.24
N LEU A 14 13.97 -3.09 3.46
CA LEU A 14 12.53 -3.33 3.65
C LEU A 14 11.92 -2.26 4.54
N GLY A 15 10.74 -1.75 4.16
CA GLY A 15 9.90 -0.91 5.01
C GLY A 15 10.54 0.43 5.36
N GLY A 16 10.47 1.41 4.47
CA GLY A 16 11.14 2.69 4.67
C GLY A 16 10.65 3.42 5.92
N GLY A 17 9.34 3.36 6.20
CA GLY A 17 8.75 3.88 7.43
C GLY A 17 8.37 2.79 8.45
N ILE A 18 7.73 1.70 8.01
CA ILE A 18 7.26 0.63 8.89
C ILE A 18 7.65 -0.74 8.31
N TYR A 19 8.19 -1.61 9.17
CA TYR A 19 8.44 -3.02 8.89
C TYR A 19 7.58 -3.87 9.83
N ILE A 20 6.77 -4.76 9.25
CA ILE A 20 5.91 -5.71 9.96
C ILE A 20 6.21 -7.12 9.43
N ASP A 21 6.54 -8.04 10.32
CA ASP A 21 6.81 -9.42 9.96
C ASP A 21 6.22 -10.35 11.00
N SER A 22 5.49 -11.38 10.55
CA SER A 22 4.99 -12.46 11.38
C SER A 22 4.14 -11.97 12.57
N CYS A 23 3.36 -10.92 12.35
CA CYS A 23 2.51 -10.29 13.36
C CYS A 23 1.03 -10.71 13.24
N TYR A 24 0.28 -10.60 14.33
CA TYR A 24 -1.14 -10.98 14.40
C TYR A 24 -1.98 -9.84 15.01
N GLY A 25 -3.03 -9.42 14.29
CA GLY A 25 -4.09 -8.56 14.84
C GLY A 25 -3.69 -7.09 15.06
N ASN A 26 -2.73 -6.56 14.30
CA ASN A 26 -2.30 -5.17 14.44
C ASN A 26 -3.25 -4.24 13.69
N ASN A 27 -3.67 -3.17 14.37
CA ASN A 27 -4.48 -2.10 13.77
C ASN A 27 -3.71 -0.76 13.77
N TYR A 28 -3.71 -0.10 12.62
CA TYR A 28 -3.08 1.19 12.35
C TYR A 28 -4.17 2.19 11.95
N ILE A 29 -4.49 3.11 12.86
CA ILE A 29 -5.62 4.03 12.67
C ILE A 29 -5.10 5.45 12.49
N ASN A 30 -5.57 6.15 11.47
CA ASN A 30 -5.24 7.56 11.20
C ASN A 30 -3.72 7.81 11.27
N THR A 31 -2.97 7.00 10.52
CA THR A 31 -1.50 7.05 10.50
C THR A 31 -1.02 7.66 9.19
N LYS A 32 -0.12 8.62 9.32
CA LYS A 32 0.53 9.32 8.21
C LYS A 32 1.90 8.69 7.94
N ILE A 33 2.09 8.12 6.75
CA ILE A 33 3.34 7.53 6.26
C ILE A 33 3.72 8.25 4.97
N GLU A 34 4.63 9.22 5.04
CA GLU A 34 5.01 10.01 3.85
C GLU A 34 6.52 10.18 3.65
N TYR A 35 6.93 10.33 2.39
CA TYR A 35 8.33 10.61 2.04
C TYR A 35 9.33 9.58 2.56
N ASN A 36 8.90 8.34 2.77
CA ASN A 36 9.78 7.26 3.17
C ASN A 36 10.31 6.52 1.94
N LYS A 37 11.52 5.96 2.07
CA LYS A 37 12.21 5.28 0.97
C LYS A 37 12.75 3.92 1.39
N SER A 38 12.60 2.94 0.51
CA SER A 38 13.25 1.64 0.67
C SER A 38 13.46 0.92 -0.67
N ARG A 39 14.01 -0.31 -0.65
CA ARG A 39 14.02 -1.17 -1.83
C ARG A 39 12.65 -1.81 -2.05
N ILE A 40 12.01 -2.30 -0.99
CA ILE A 40 10.68 -2.92 -1.00
C ILE A 40 9.83 -2.33 0.13
N GLY A 41 8.63 -1.88 -0.20
CA GLY A 41 7.73 -1.23 0.75
C GLY A 41 8.26 0.15 1.13
N GLY A 42 8.19 1.11 0.21
CA GLY A 42 8.78 2.43 0.39
C GLY A 42 8.25 3.11 1.65
N GLY A 43 6.94 3.07 1.85
CA GLY A 43 6.30 3.42 3.11
C GLY A 43 6.32 2.24 4.09
N ILE A 44 5.68 1.14 3.70
CA ILE A 44 5.37 0.03 4.59
C ILE A 44 5.73 -1.29 3.91
N TYR A 45 6.38 -2.17 4.67
CA TYR A 45 6.58 -3.57 4.31
C TYR A 45 5.85 -4.47 5.31
N ILE A 46 5.08 -5.43 4.81
CA ILE A 46 4.37 -6.42 5.61
C ILE A 46 4.64 -7.80 5.04
N SER A 47 5.12 -8.73 5.87
CA SER A 47 5.30 -10.13 5.48
C SER A 47 4.70 -11.09 6.52
N LYS A 48 4.16 -12.22 6.04
CA LYS A 48 3.72 -13.38 6.84
C LYS A 48 2.79 -13.04 8.01
N SER A 49 2.06 -11.94 7.89
CA SER A 49 1.24 -11.41 8.97
C SER A 49 -0.23 -11.73 8.74
N VAL A 50 -1.01 -11.75 9.82
CA VAL A 50 -2.41 -12.15 9.80
C VAL A 50 -3.27 -11.07 10.44
N SER A 51 -4.38 -10.73 9.78
CA SER A 51 -5.36 -9.76 10.30
C SER A 51 -4.73 -8.40 10.59
N ILE A 52 -3.95 -7.88 9.64
CA ILE A 52 -3.41 -6.52 9.71
C ILE A 52 -4.42 -5.55 9.12
N THR A 53 -4.77 -4.52 9.88
CA THR A 53 -5.74 -3.52 9.46
C THR A 53 -5.12 -2.13 9.41
N PHE A 54 -5.34 -1.42 8.30
CA PHE A 54 -5.11 0.02 8.20
C PHE A 54 -6.44 0.74 8.03
N GLU A 55 -6.77 1.61 8.98
CA GLU A 55 -7.97 2.44 8.95
C GLU A 55 -7.59 3.89 8.72
N LEU A 56 -8.10 4.48 7.63
CA LEU A 56 -7.84 5.86 7.25
C LEU A 56 -6.33 6.17 7.13
N PRO A 57 -5.54 5.33 6.43
CA PRO A 57 -4.12 5.60 6.30
C PRO A 57 -3.90 6.76 5.30
N ASN A 58 -2.88 7.58 5.54
CA ASN A 58 -2.32 8.49 4.55
C ASN A 58 -0.91 7.97 4.20
N ILE A 59 -0.79 7.26 3.08
CA ILE A 59 0.45 6.66 2.58
C ILE A 59 0.80 7.36 1.27
N ASN A 60 1.51 8.48 1.36
CA ASN A 60 1.75 9.35 0.21
C ASN A 60 3.23 9.65 -0.03
N TYR A 61 3.63 9.88 -1.27
CA TYR A 61 5.00 10.28 -1.63
C TYR A 61 6.10 9.31 -1.18
N ASN A 62 5.78 8.04 -0.99
CA ASN A 62 6.79 7.03 -0.65
C ASN A 62 7.39 6.40 -1.91
N GLU A 63 8.64 5.96 -1.82
CA GLU A 63 9.40 5.44 -2.97
C GLU A 63 10.04 4.10 -2.64
N ALA A 64 9.74 3.09 -3.46
CA ALA A 64 10.44 1.82 -3.50
C ALA A 64 11.27 1.73 -4.79
N THR A 65 12.49 1.19 -4.74
CA THR A 65 13.23 0.95 -6.00
C THR A 65 12.70 -0.28 -6.75
N ASP A 66 12.20 -1.28 -6.02
CA ASP A 66 11.62 -2.50 -6.58
C ASP A 66 10.09 -2.50 -6.44
N ASN A 67 9.56 -2.80 -5.25
CA ASN A 67 8.18 -3.27 -5.13
C ASN A 67 7.40 -2.51 -4.04
N GLY A 68 6.18 -2.09 -4.35
CA GLY A 68 5.25 -1.48 -3.39
C GLY A 68 5.73 -0.11 -2.91
N GLY A 69 5.46 0.95 -3.69
CA GLY A 69 5.97 2.29 -3.40
C GLY A 69 5.41 2.82 -2.08
N GLY A 70 4.10 2.73 -1.90
CA GLY A 70 3.43 3.00 -0.63
C GLY A 70 3.51 1.81 0.31
N LEU A 71 3.04 0.65 -0.17
CA LEU A 71 2.90 -0.55 0.64
C LEU A 71 3.25 -1.82 -0.14
N PHE A 72 3.97 -2.72 0.50
CA PHE A 72 4.22 -4.07 0.03
C PHE A 72 3.62 -5.09 1.01
N ILE A 73 2.81 -6.01 0.50
CA ILE A 73 2.19 -7.11 1.25
C ILE A 73 2.69 -8.43 0.66
N ASP A 74 3.32 -9.25 1.48
CA ASP A 74 3.89 -10.54 1.09
C ASP A 74 3.40 -11.66 1.99
N ASN A 75 2.76 -12.67 1.40
CA ASN A 75 2.30 -13.87 2.11
C ASN A 75 1.46 -13.58 3.37
N CYS A 76 0.65 -12.52 3.32
CA CYS A 76 -0.25 -12.15 4.42
C CYS A 76 -1.66 -12.72 4.22
N THR A 77 -2.35 -12.99 5.32
CA THR A 77 -3.70 -13.57 5.32
C THR A 77 -4.68 -12.65 6.03
N ASN A 78 -5.83 -12.40 5.41
CA ASN A 78 -6.90 -11.55 5.95
C ASN A 78 -6.42 -10.12 6.27
N SER A 79 -5.52 -9.54 5.46
CA SER A 79 -5.13 -8.13 5.65
C SER A 79 -6.17 -7.21 5.03
N GLU A 80 -6.50 -6.12 5.72
CA GLU A 80 -7.56 -5.21 5.32
C GLU A 80 -7.04 -3.76 5.30
N ILE A 81 -7.23 -3.09 4.17
CA ILE A 81 -6.90 -1.67 4.03
C ILE A 81 -8.20 -0.92 3.78
N TYR A 82 -8.62 -0.16 4.78
CA TYR A 82 -9.77 0.71 4.73
C TYR A 82 -9.33 2.13 4.35
N CYS A 83 -9.37 2.39 3.05
CA CYS A 83 -8.98 3.67 2.48
C CYS A 83 -10.13 4.70 2.55
N ASP A 84 -9.79 5.92 2.96
CA ASP A 84 -10.63 7.11 2.85
C ASP A 84 -9.78 8.34 2.48
N TYR A 85 -10.38 9.37 1.85
CA TYR A 85 -9.75 10.65 1.48
C TYR A 85 -8.23 10.62 1.19
N ASN A 86 -7.82 10.53 -0.07
CA ASN A 86 -6.40 10.65 -0.48
C ASN A 86 -5.43 9.68 0.23
N SER A 87 -5.86 8.44 0.46
CA SER A 87 -5.12 7.49 1.28
C SER A 87 -3.80 7.02 0.68
N LEU A 88 -3.72 6.95 -0.65
CA LEU A 88 -2.60 6.34 -1.37
C LEU A 88 -2.29 7.09 -2.66
N SER A 89 -1.31 7.97 -2.61
CA SER A 89 -1.02 8.84 -3.74
C SER A 89 0.44 9.21 -3.89
N MET A 90 0.81 9.52 -5.14
CA MET A 90 2.16 9.97 -5.48
C MET A 90 3.26 8.99 -5.03
N ASN A 91 2.93 7.72 -4.84
CA ASN A 91 3.92 6.71 -4.51
C ASN A 91 4.55 6.14 -5.77
N LYS A 92 5.80 5.69 -5.66
CA LYS A 92 6.61 5.26 -6.79
C LYS A 92 7.27 3.91 -6.54
N ALA A 93 7.21 3.02 -7.53
CA ALA A 93 7.93 1.75 -7.52
C ALA A 93 8.32 1.26 -8.92
N LYS A 94 9.03 0.12 -9.01
CA LYS A 94 9.11 -0.65 -10.26
C LYS A 94 7.81 -1.42 -10.49
N ASN A 95 7.26 -2.06 -9.46
CA ASN A 95 5.93 -2.72 -9.51
C ASN A 95 5.05 -2.27 -8.34
N GLY A 96 3.77 -2.01 -8.62
CA GLY A 96 2.80 -1.59 -7.61
C GLY A 96 3.15 -0.22 -7.06
N GLY A 97 2.92 0.83 -7.85
CA GLY A 97 3.31 2.20 -7.50
C GLY A 97 2.74 2.61 -6.14
N GLY A 98 1.44 2.37 -5.93
CA GLY A 98 0.81 2.47 -4.62
C GLY A 98 1.04 1.22 -3.78
N ILE A 99 0.50 0.09 -4.24
CA ILE A 99 0.53 -1.18 -3.49
C ILE A 99 1.02 -2.30 -4.37
N TYR A 100 1.86 -3.18 -3.83
CA TYR A 100 2.09 -4.49 -4.40
C TYR A 100 1.70 -5.57 -3.38
N ILE A 101 0.77 -6.44 -3.76
CA ILE A 101 0.38 -7.65 -3.03
C ILE A 101 0.93 -8.90 -3.77
N THR A 102 1.68 -9.74 -3.06
CA THR A 102 2.11 -11.05 -3.57
C THR A 102 1.87 -12.17 -2.56
N GLY A 103 1.37 -13.30 -3.03
CA GLY A 103 1.03 -14.44 -2.16
C GLY A 103 -0.11 -14.16 -1.18
N GLY A 104 -0.31 -15.09 -0.25
CA GLY A 104 -1.34 -14.97 0.78
C GLY A 104 -2.78 -15.13 0.27
N ILE A 105 -3.74 -14.93 1.17
CA ILE A 105 -5.17 -15.14 0.89
C ILE A 105 -6.05 -14.08 1.57
N ASN A 106 -7.17 -13.73 0.94
CA ASN A 106 -8.21 -12.86 1.50
C ASN A 106 -7.73 -11.45 1.90
N ASN A 107 -6.80 -10.88 1.14
CA ASN A 107 -6.42 -9.48 1.35
C ASN A 107 -7.46 -8.55 0.69
N SER A 108 -7.92 -7.52 1.39
CA SER A 108 -8.96 -6.62 0.89
C SER A 108 -8.51 -5.16 0.93
N ILE A 109 -8.87 -4.43 -0.12
CA ILE A 109 -8.70 -2.99 -0.22
C ILE A 109 -10.09 -2.41 -0.46
N THR A 110 -10.62 -1.74 0.56
CA THR A 110 -12.01 -1.30 0.55
C THR A 110 -12.11 0.19 0.82
N ARG A 111 -12.96 0.86 0.05
CA ARG A 111 -13.32 2.24 0.29
C ARG A 111 -14.27 2.41 1.46
N ASN A 112 -14.08 3.49 2.20
CA ASN A 112 -15.11 3.94 3.12
C ASN A 112 -16.38 4.34 2.33
N ARG A 113 -17.54 3.78 2.72
CA ARG A 113 -18.80 3.92 1.96
C ARG A 113 -19.40 5.32 2.04
N ASP A 114 -19.02 6.11 3.03
CA ASP A 114 -19.56 7.45 3.28
C ASP A 114 -18.87 8.54 2.42
N SER A 115 -17.90 8.16 1.60
CA SER A 115 -17.02 9.06 0.86
C SER A 115 -17.41 9.16 -0.63
N TYR A 116 -18.50 9.87 -0.93
CA TYR A 116 -18.88 10.20 -2.31
C TYR A 116 -17.98 11.33 -2.82
N ASN A 117 -17.12 11.04 -3.81
CA ASN A 117 -16.23 11.96 -4.58
C ASN A 117 -14.72 11.95 -4.29
N HIS A 118 -14.15 10.99 -3.56
CA HIS A 118 -12.72 11.06 -3.20
C HIS A 118 -11.81 10.09 -3.96
N LYS A 119 -10.68 10.61 -4.43
CA LYS A 119 -9.61 9.84 -5.09
C LYS A 119 -8.84 9.10 -4.01
N GLN A 120 -8.90 7.78 -4.01
CA GLN A 120 -8.27 6.97 -2.95
C GLN A 120 -6.88 6.52 -3.37
N PHE A 121 -6.75 6.14 -4.63
CA PHE A 121 -5.50 5.77 -5.28
C PHE A 121 -5.26 6.70 -6.44
N TYR A 122 -4.35 7.67 -6.32
CA TYR A 122 -4.09 8.58 -7.42
C TYR A 122 -2.65 9.01 -7.62
N ASN A 123 -2.30 9.26 -8.89
CA ASN A 123 -0.95 9.67 -9.28
C ASN A 123 0.16 8.74 -8.78
N ASN A 124 -0.15 7.46 -8.54
CA ASN A 124 0.89 6.48 -8.24
C ASN A 124 1.54 6.03 -9.55
N TYR A 125 2.84 5.77 -9.48
CA TYR A 125 3.65 5.42 -10.64
C TYR A 125 4.38 4.10 -10.40
N ALA A 126 4.17 3.13 -11.29
CA ALA A 126 5.04 1.97 -11.39
C ALA A 126 5.81 2.04 -12.70
N LYS A 127 7.08 1.65 -12.70
CA LYS A 127 7.85 1.56 -13.94
C LYS A 127 7.30 0.48 -14.87
N GLU A 128 6.89 -0.67 -14.33
CA GLU A 128 6.53 -1.85 -15.11
C GLU A 128 5.05 -2.21 -14.92
N ASN A 129 4.64 -2.68 -13.74
CA ASN A 129 3.31 -3.25 -13.53
C ASN A 129 2.53 -2.52 -12.44
N GLY A 130 1.23 -2.29 -12.68
CA GLY A 130 0.29 -1.83 -11.65
C GLY A 130 0.61 -0.44 -11.10
N GLY A 131 0.27 0.62 -11.83
CA GLY A 131 0.60 1.98 -11.40
C GLY A 131 -0.02 2.31 -10.04
N GLY A 132 -1.27 1.91 -9.81
CA GLY A 132 -1.93 2.01 -8.51
C GLY A 132 -1.64 0.80 -7.63
N ILE A 133 -2.04 -0.38 -8.12
CA ILE A 133 -1.91 -1.65 -7.40
C ILE A 133 -1.32 -2.68 -8.36
N TYR A 134 -0.43 -3.54 -7.88
CA TYR A 134 -0.06 -4.76 -8.59
C TYR A 134 -0.38 -5.97 -7.71
N ILE A 135 -1.03 -6.99 -8.27
CA ILE A 135 -1.37 -8.23 -7.57
C ILE A 135 -0.75 -9.39 -8.34
N GLU A 136 0.05 -10.20 -7.63
CA GLU A 136 0.69 -11.38 -8.18
C GLU A 136 0.48 -12.58 -7.24
N ASN A 137 0.29 -13.79 -7.78
CA ASN A 137 0.28 -15.03 -6.99
C ASN A 137 -0.69 -15.06 -5.78
N CYS A 138 -1.78 -14.30 -5.82
CA CYS A 138 -2.79 -14.24 -4.75
C CYS A 138 -4.01 -15.10 -5.10
N SER A 139 -4.48 -15.93 -4.17
CA SER A 139 -5.66 -16.80 -4.41
C SER A 139 -6.98 -16.03 -4.40
N TYR A 140 -7.06 -14.93 -3.65
CA TYR A 140 -8.25 -14.08 -3.56
C TYR A 140 -7.88 -12.69 -3.03
N SER A 141 -8.25 -11.63 -3.74
CA SER A 141 -8.17 -10.27 -3.23
C SER A 141 -9.33 -9.44 -3.76
N THR A 142 -9.98 -8.66 -2.89
CA THR A 142 -11.08 -7.77 -3.27
C THR A 142 -10.58 -6.35 -3.30
N ILE A 143 -10.85 -5.67 -4.42
CA ILE A 143 -10.55 -4.25 -4.58
C ILE A 143 -11.86 -3.52 -4.83
N ASN A 144 -12.23 -2.64 -3.91
CA ASN A 144 -13.32 -1.69 -4.06
C ASN A 144 -12.77 -0.30 -3.75
N ALA A 145 -12.14 0.33 -4.75
CA ALA A 145 -11.52 1.64 -4.61
C ALA A 145 -11.63 2.47 -5.88
N ILE A 146 -11.61 3.79 -5.75
CA ILE A 146 -11.53 4.72 -6.89
C ILE A 146 -10.06 4.98 -7.21
N MET A 147 -9.66 4.64 -8.44
CA MET A 147 -8.28 4.78 -8.94
C MET A 147 -8.22 5.77 -10.09
N ASN A 148 -7.36 6.79 -10.00
CA ASN A 148 -7.27 7.84 -11.01
C ASN A 148 -5.82 8.21 -11.31
N ASN A 149 -5.48 8.47 -12.57
CA ASN A 149 -4.17 8.99 -12.97
C ASN A 149 -2.97 8.16 -12.48
N ASN A 150 -3.17 6.86 -12.25
CA ASN A 150 -2.07 5.97 -11.95
C ASN A 150 -1.43 5.52 -13.27
N VAL A 151 -0.11 5.38 -13.28
CA VAL A 151 0.67 5.20 -14.52
C VAL A 151 1.62 4.02 -14.37
N SER A 152 1.65 3.15 -15.37
CA SER A 152 2.63 2.08 -15.54
C SER A 152 2.71 1.66 -17.01
N THR A 153 3.70 0.82 -17.35
CA THR A 153 3.76 0.19 -18.68
C THR A 153 2.63 -0.82 -18.88
N ILE A 154 2.28 -1.57 -17.84
CA ILE A 154 1.24 -2.60 -17.85
C ILE A 154 0.30 -2.35 -16.67
N GLY A 155 -0.99 -2.16 -16.93
CA GLY A 155 -2.00 -1.98 -15.88
C GLY A 155 -1.87 -0.65 -15.12
N GLY A 156 -2.24 0.48 -15.74
CA GLY A 156 -2.05 1.80 -15.13
C GLY A 156 -2.70 1.95 -13.75
N ALA A 157 -3.89 1.39 -13.57
CA ALA A 157 -4.56 1.34 -12.26
C ALA A 157 -4.20 0.07 -11.48
N ILE A 158 -4.46 -1.09 -12.08
CA ILE A 158 -4.21 -2.43 -11.53
C ILE A 158 -3.50 -3.26 -12.61
#